data_AF-A0A849C5Q2-F1
#
_entry.id   AF-A0A849C5Q2-F1
#
_cell.length_a   1.000
_cell.length_b   1.000
_cell.length_c   1.000
_cell.angle_alpha   90.00
_cell.angle_beta   90.00
_cell.angle_gamma   90.00
#
_symmetry.space_group_name_H-M   'P 1'
#
loop_
_entity.id
_entity.type
_entity.pdbx_description
1 polymer ?
#
loop_
_entity_poly.entity_id
_entity_poly.type
_entity_poly.pdbx_seq_one_letter_code
_entity_poly.pdbx_strand_id
1 'polypeptide(L)'
;MSLLVVAAHVTRGENAVRSARFLRVPATFSGEIQITQGSSVFGPRGINRHTVGWRDLTDYGRYVVTDRPAMALAADAKRFVSVLNSRIASVIAAIKEEREQIR
;
A
#
# COMPACT_ATOMS: atom_id res chain seq x y z
N MET A 1 10.40 -36.01 -13.48
CA MET A 1 10.68 -34.98 -12.44
C MET A 1 10.01 -33.70 -12.91
N SER A 2 8.72 -33.52 -12.61
CA SER A 2 7.93 -32.35 -12.99
C SER A 2 7.71 -31.47 -11.77
N LEU A 3 8.18 -30.23 -11.87
CA LEU A 3 7.99 -29.20 -10.86
C LEU A 3 6.55 -28.67 -10.99
N LEU A 4 5.66 -29.10 -10.09
CA LEU A 4 4.34 -28.51 -9.95
C LEU A 4 4.48 -27.20 -9.16
N VAL A 5 4.52 -26.06 -9.87
CA VAL A 5 4.28 -24.75 -9.25
C VAL A 5 2.79 -24.69 -8.93
N VAL A 6 2.41 -25.01 -7.70
CA VAL A 6 1.05 -24.75 -7.19
C VAL A 6 0.94 -23.25 -6.97
N ALA A 7 0.57 -22.52 -8.02
CA ALA A 7 -0.08 -21.23 -7.85
C ALA A 7 -1.45 -21.54 -7.22
N ALA A 8 -1.54 -21.44 -5.89
CA ALA A 8 -2.80 -21.60 -5.19
C ALA A 8 -3.83 -20.65 -5.81
N HIS A 9 -4.84 -21.20 -6.49
CA HIS A 9 -5.99 -20.46 -6.98
C HIS A 9 -6.80 -20.02 -5.75
N VAL A 10 -6.39 -18.94 -5.10
CA VAL A 10 -7.13 -18.37 -3.97
C VAL A 10 -8.39 -17.74 -4.55
N THR A 11 -9.53 -18.31 -4.23
CA THR A 11 -10.83 -17.81 -4.70
C THR A 11 -11.13 -16.46 -4.05
N ARG A 12 -11.91 -15.61 -4.71
CA ARG A 12 -12.31 -14.29 -4.18
C ARG A 12 -12.95 -14.39 -2.78
N GLY A 13 -13.67 -15.48 -2.51
CA GLY A 13 -14.30 -15.76 -1.20
C GLY A 13 -13.28 -16.01 -0.08
N GLU A 14 -12.22 -16.78 -0.34
CA GLU A 14 -11.18 -17.05 0.66
C GLU A 14 -10.38 -15.80 1.03
N ASN A 15 -10.09 -14.93 0.06
CA ASN A 15 -9.46 -13.64 0.32
C ASN A 15 -10.34 -12.75 1.20
N ALA A 16 -11.66 -12.70 0.96
CA ALA A 16 -12.59 -11.92 1.77
C ALA A 16 -12.61 -12.39 3.23
N VAL A 17 -12.63 -13.71 3.47
CA VAL A 17 -12.60 -14.29 4.82
C VAL A 17 -11.27 -13.97 5.52
N ARG A 18 -10.13 -14.10 4.83
CA ARG A 18 -8.81 -13.77 5.38
C ARG A 18 -8.68 -12.29 5.72
N SER A 19 -9.13 -11.39 4.84
CA SER A 19 -9.15 -9.95 5.09
C SER A 19 -10.04 -9.59 6.29
N ALA A 20 -11.24 -10.17 6.38
CA ALA A 20 -12.14 -9.94 7.52
C ALA A 20 -11.51 -10.41 8.84
N ARG A 21 -10.85 -11.58 8.84
CA ARG A 21 -10.13 -12.09 10.01
C ARG A 21 -8.99 -11.14 10.41
N PHE A 22 -8.16 -10.72 9.45
CA PHE A 22 -7.07 -9.77 9.68
C PHE A 22 -7.55 -8.47 10.32
N LEU A 23 -8.65 -7.88 9.81
CA LEU A 23 -9.20 -6.64 10.31
C LEU A 23 -9.79 -6.74 11.73
N ARG A 24 -10.23 -7.94 12.13
CA ARG A 24 -10.76 -8.21 13.49
C ARG A 24 -9.68 -8.45 14.54
N VAL A 25 -8.42 -8.70 14.14
CA VAL A 25 -7.33 -8.86 15.11
C VAL A 25 -7.11 -7.52 15.82
N PRO A 26 -7.10 -7.49 17.17
CA PRO A 26 -6.81 -6.28 17.93
C PRO A 26 -5.46 -5.67 17.52
N ALA A 27 -5.45 -4.35 17.38
CA ALA A 27 -4.24 -3.59 17.10
C ALA A 27 -3.95 -2.69 18.29
N THR A 28 -2.71 -2.72 18.77
CA THR A 28 -2.23 -1.78 19.81
C THR A 28 -2.15 -0.37 19.23
N PHE A 29 -1.74 -0.27 17.97
CA PHE A 29 -1.71 0.98 17.22
C PHE A 29 -2.13 0.76 15.78
N SER A 30 -2.75 1.77 15.18
CA SER A 30 -3.03 1.77 13.75
C SER A 30 -3.21 3.20 13.24
N GLY A 31 -2.99 3.40 11.96
CA GLY A 31 -3.25 4.68 11.33
C GLY A 31 -3.09 4.63 9.83
N GLU A 32 -3.17 5.81 9.22
CA GLU A 32 -2.97 6.03 7.80
C GLU A 32 -1.97 7.16 7.58
N ILE A 33 -1.16 7.01 6.54
CA ILE A 33 -0.25 8.03 6.05
C ILE A 33 -0.68 8.38 4.63
N GLN A 34 -1.03 9.64 4.41
CA GLN A 34 -1.35 10.14 3.07
C GLN A 34 -0.12 10.80 2.45
N ILE A 35 0.25 10.35 1.26
CA ILE A 35 1.35 10.89 0.47
C ILE A 35 0.71 11.48 -0.79
N THR A 36 0.66 12.82 -0.85
CA THR A 36 -0.14 13.54 -1.84
C THR A 36 0.69 14.60 -2.53
N GLN A 37 0.56 14.70 -3.85
CA GLN A 37 1.05 15.83 -4.62
C GLN A 37 0.30 17.11 -4.23
N GLY A 38 1.03 18.19 -3.90
CA GLY A 38 0.40 19.42 -3.41
C GLY A 38 -0.50 20.12 -4.45
N SER A 39 -0.10 20.11 -5.71
CA SER A 39 -0.87 20.67 -6.83
C SER A 39 -0.54 19.94 -8.13
N SER A 40 -1.50 19.93 -9.06
CA SER A 40 -1.33 19.38 -10.40
C SER A 40 -1.81 20.39 -11.44
N VAL A 41 -1.12 20.46 -12.57
CA VAL A 41 -1.48 21.35 -13.69
C VAL A 41 -2.77 20.91 -14.39
N PHE A 42 -3.15 19.64 -14.22
CA PHE A 42 -4.43 19.09 -14.68
C PHE A 42 -5.58 19.33 -13.68
N GLY A 43 -5.34 20.15 -12.64
CA GLY A 43 -6.29 20.42 -11.58
C GLY A 43 -6.46 19.27 -10.58
N PRO A 44 -7.50 19.29 -9.74
CA PRO A 44 -7.63 18.36 -8.61
C PRO A 44 -7.66 16.87 -8.98
N ARG A 45 -8.08 16.53 -10.21
CA ARG A 45 -8.11 15.13 -10.70
C ARG A 45 -6.74 14.60 -11.10
N GLY A 46 -5.79 15.48 -11.41
CA GLY A 46 -4.41 15.10 -11.75
C GLY A 46 -3.52 14.88 -10.52
N ILE A 47 -4.00 15.20 -9.31
CA ILE A 47 -3.22 15.04 -8.08
C ILE A 47 -2.96 13.56 -7.83
N ASN A 48 -1.69 13.18 -7.84
CA ASN A 48 -1.28 11.85 -7.40
C ASN A 48 -1.40 11.72 -5.87
N ARG A 49 -2.13 10.70 -5.41
CA ARG A 49 -2.40 10.45 -3.99
C ARG A 49 -2.26 8.97 -3.69
N HIS A 50 -1.48 8.69 -2.66
CA HIS A 50 -1.33 7.37 -2.07
C HIS A 50 -1.74 7.38 -0.60
N THR A 51 -2.38 6.29 -0.17
CA THR A 51 -2.66 6.03 1.24
C THR A 51 -1.93 4.77 1.67
N VAL A 52 -1.14 4.87 2.73
CA VAL A 52 -0.47 3.73 3.34
C VAL A 52 -1.06 3.55 4.73
N GLY A 53 -1.86 2.51 4.89
CA GLY A 53 -2.35 2.09 6.20
C GLY A 53 -1.26 1.34 6.97
N TRP A 54 -1.35 1.32 8.29
CA TRP A 54 -0.51 0.48 9.12
C TRP A 54 -1.25 0.03 10.37
N ARG A 55 -0.90 -1.17 10.86
CA ARG A 55 -1.46 -1.78 12.07
C ARG A 55 -0.37 -2.53 12.81
N ASP A 56 -0.22 -2.25 14.10
CA ASP A 56 0.59 -3.04 15.03
C ASP A 56 -0.35 -3.99 15.76
N LEU A 57 -0.41 -5.23 15.30
CA LEU A 57 -1.31 -6.26 15.83
C LEU A 57 -0.75 -6.85 17.13
N THR A 58 -1.60 -7.01 18.13
CA THR A 58 -1.25 -7.72 19.36
C THR A 58 -0.80 -9.14 19.00
N ASP A 59 0.37 -9.56 19.45
CA ASP A 59 1.01 -10.87 19.20
C ASP A 59 1.48 -11.18 17.77
N TYR A 60 1.12 -10.37 16.76
CA TYR A 60 1.50 -10.62 15.35
C TYR A 60 2.43 -9.55 14.76
N GLY A 61 2.70 -8.47 15.48
CA GLY A 61 3.62 -7.41 15.05
C GLY A 61 3.03 -6.46 14.02
N ARG A 62 3.90 -5.71 13.35
CA ARG A 62 3.53 -4.62 12.44
C ARG A 62 3.19 -5.11 11.04
N TYR A 63 2.09 -4.59 10.51
CA TYR A 63 1.66 -4.75 9.13
C TYR A 63 1.49 -3.38 8.47
N VAL A 64 1.94 -3.28 7.23
CA VAL A 64 1.62 -2.18 6.33
C VAL A 64 0.51 -2.60 5.38
N VAL A 65 -0.43 -1.71 5.11
CA VAL A 65 -1.56 -1.92 4.21
C VAL A 65 -1.41 -0.98 3.02
N THR A 66 -1.18 -1.53 1.84
CA THR A 66 -1.11 -0.74 0.60
C THR A 66 -2.50 -0.27 0.17
N ASP A 67 -2.55 0.74 -0.70
CA ASP A 67 -3.78 1.32 -1.24
C ASP A 67 -4.39 0.51 -2.38
N ARG A 68 -3.65 0.31 -3.48
CA ARG A 68 -4.18 -0.26 -4.73
C ARG A 68 -3.15 -1.18 -5.42
N PRO A 69 -3.40 -2.50 -5.50
CA PRO A 69 -4.41 -3.22 -4.71
C PRO A 69 -4.12 -3.12 -3.20
N ALA A 70 -5.17 -3.21 -2.38
CA ALA A 70 -5.00 -3.22 -0.93
C ALA A 70 -4.43 -4.56 -0.47
N MET A 71 -3.24 -4.54 0.12
CA MET A 71 -2.54 -5.73 0.60
C MET A 71 -1.93 -5.46 1.96
N ALA A 72 -2.18 -6.37 2.92
CA ALA A 72 -1.53 -6.36 4.22
C ALA A 72 -0.21 -7.14 4.13
N LEU A 73 0.91 -6.48 4.41
CA LEU A 73 2.25 -7.04 4.38
C LEU A 73 2.87 -6.92 5.77
N ALA A 74 3.36 -8.02 6.33
CA ALA A 74 4.17 -7.97 7.55
C ALA A 74 5.39 -7.08 7.29
N ALA A 75 5.68 -6.12 8.18
CA ALA A 75 6.68 -5.10 7.95
C ALA A 75 7.45 -4.77 9.23
N ASP A 76 8.78 -4.90 9.14
CA ASP A 76 9.68 -4.24 10.08
C ASP A 76 9.86 -2.75 9.71
N ALA A 77 10.67 -2.03 10.47
CA ALA A 77 10.94 -0.61 10.20
C ALA A 77 11.49 -0.39 8.78
N LYS A 78 12.39 -1.26 8.30
CA LYS A 78 13.02 -1.15 6.98
C LYS A 78 12.00 -1.31 5.86
N ARG A 79 11.13 -2.32 5.93
CA ARG A 79 10.08 -2.55 4.94
C ARG A 79 9.03 -1.44 4.99
N PHE A 80 8.67 -0.95 6.17
CA PHE A 80 7.73 0.17 6.31
C PHE A 80 8.26 1.43 5.61
N VAL A 81 9.51 1.80 5.88
CA VAL A 81 10.19 2.92 5.18
C VAL A 81 10.27 2.68 3.67
N SER A 82 10.59 1.45 3.24
CA SER A 82 10.65 1.13 1.81
C SER A 82 9.30 1.32 1.10
N VAL A 83 8.19 0.94 1.73
CA VAL A 83 6.84 1.17 1.18
C VAL A 83 6.55 2.66 1.06
N LEU A 84 6.82 3.45 2.11
CA LEU A 84 6.63 4.91 2.06
C LEU A 84 7.49 5.56 0.97
N ASN A 85 8.77 5.19 0.89
CA ASN A 85 9.68 5.71 -0.14
C ASN A 85 9.20 5.38 -1.55
N SER A 86 8.63 4.18 -1.78
CA SER A 86 8.06 3.83 -3.08
C SER A 86 6.91 4.77 -3.50
N ARG A 87 6.04 5.14 -2.55
CA ARG A 87 4.90 6.03 -2.80
C ARG A 87 5.33 7.49 -2.96
N ILE A 88 6.32 7.92 -2.20
CA ILE A 88 6.97 9.23 -2.39
C ILE A 88 7.61 9.31 -3.77
N ALA A 89 8.33 8.27 -4.19
CA ALA A 89 8.94 8.21 -5.53
C ALA A 89 7.89 8.30 -6.65
N SER A 90 6.74 7.64 -6.50
CA SER A 90 5.62 7.77 -7.45
C SER A 90 5.08 9.19 -7.57
N VAL A 91 4.94 9.90 -6.44
CA VAL A 91 4.54 11.32 -6.46
C VAL A 91 5.61 12.20 -7.11
N ILE A 92 6.89 11.98 -6.80
CA ILE A 92 8.01 12.73 -7.41
C ILE A 92 8.05 12.49 -8.93
N ALA A 93 7.83 11.25 -9.38
CA ALA A 93 7.79 10.93 -10.80
C ALA A 93 6.65 11.67 -11.51
N ALA A 94 5.45 11.68 -10.93
CA ALA A 94 4.31 12.43 -11.49
C ALA A 94 4.58 13.94 -11.58
N ILE A 95 5.20 14.54 -10.55
CA ILE A 95 5.58 15.96 -10.58
C ILE A 95 6.60 16.25 -11.69
N LYS A 96 7.55 15.34 -11.91
CA LYS A 96 8.54 15.49 -12.99
C LYS A 96 7.89 15.40 -14.37
N GLU A 97 7.03 14.40 -14.56
CA GLU A 97 6.28 14.21 -15.80
C GLU A 97 5.42 15.44 -16.14
N GLU A 98 4.68 15.99 -15.17
CA GLU A 98 3.91 17.23 -15.38
C GLU A 98 4.78 18.40 -15.84
N ARG A 99 5.97 18.56 -15.26
CA ARG A 99 6.90 19.63 -15.63
C ARG A 99 7.45 19.47 -17.05
N GLU A 100 7.67 18.24 -17.50
CA GLU A 100 8.12 17.94 -18.86
C GLU A 100 7.03 18.24 -19.89
N GLN A 101 5.76 18.03 -19.56
CA GLN A 101 4.64 18.25 -20.48
C GLN A 101 4.26 19.73 -20.68
N ILE A 102 4.74 20.64 -19.83
CA ILE A 102 4.49 22.09 -19.94
C ILE A 102 5.65 22.82 -20.63
N ARG A 103 6.79 22.16 -20.79
CA ARG A 103 7.98 22.73 -21.44
C ARG A 103 7.89 22.55 -22.96
#